data_AF-A0A964IYJ0-F1
#
_entry.id   AF-A0A964IYJ0-F1
#
_cell.length_a   1.000
_cell.length_b   1.000
_cell.length_c   1.000
_cell.angle_alpha   90.00
_cell.angle_beta   90.00
_cell.angle_gamma   90.00
#
_symmetry.space_group_name_H-M   'P 1'
#
loop_
_entity.id
_entity.type
_entity.pdbx_description
1 polymer ?
#
loop_
_entity_poly.entity_id
_entity_poly.type
_entity_poly.pdbx_seq_one_letter_code
_entity_poly.pdbx_strand_id
1 'polypeptide(L)'
;MLAALECRPTQGYAPLTVTCVPTAAAFDPNGTIATYSWKFGGKAGATTVKRVQQTHTFTSAGSKVVKLTVTDDAGVRATAQVSVTVR
;
A
#
# COMPACT_ATOMS: atom_id res chain seq x y z
N MET A 1 -9.66 -8.96 10.85
CA MET A 1 -8.50 -8.13 10.46
C MET A 1 -8.95 -7.06 9.47
N LEU A 2 -8.69 -5.79 9.73
CA LEU A 2 -8.92 -4.68 8.80
C LEU A 2 -7.58 -4.04 8.47
N ALA A 3 -7.34 -3.63 7.23
CA ALA A 3 -6.22 -2.78 6.86
C ALA A 3 -6.77 -1.46 6.31
N ALA A 4 -6.20 -0.34 6.74
CA ALA A 4 -6.44 0.97 6.16
C ALA A 4 -5.12 1.51 5.59
N LEU A 5 -5.22 2.21 4.47
CA LEU A 5 -4.09 2.70 3.70
C LEU A 5 -4.32 4.17 3.34
N GLU A 6 -3.31 4.99 3.57
CA GLU A 6 -3.26 6.37 3.10
C GLU A 6 -2.06 6.56 2.16
N CYS A 7 -2.25 7.30 1.08
CA CYS A 7 -1.18 7.71 0.17
C CYS A 7 -1.28 9.21 -0.10
N ARG A 8 -0.15 9.91 -0.14
CA ARG A 8 -0.08 11.35 -0.46
C ARG A 8 1.07 11.67 -1.42
N PRO A 9 0.85 12.55 -2.42
CA PRO A 9 -0.45 13.04 -2.88
C PRO A 9 -1.26 11.94 -3.61
N THR A 10 -2.59 12.07 -3.67
CA THR A 10 -3.46 11.17 -4.47
C THR A 10 -3.71 11.70 -5.89
N GLN A 11 -3.16 12.85 -6.24
CA GLN A 11 -3.28 13.45 -7.56
C GLN A 11 -2.10 14.36 -7.88
N GLY A 12 -1.72 14.43 -9.16
CA GLY A 12 -0.69 15.34 -9.66
C GLY A 12 -0.27 15.00 -11.09
N TYR A 13 0.74 15.69 -11.61
CA TYR A 13 1.29 15.43 -12.94
C TYR A 13 2.44 14.42 -12.89
N ALA A 14 2.64 13.65 -13.97
CA ALA A 14 3.82 12.82 -14.11
C ALA A 14 5.12 13.68 -14.25
N PRO A 15 6.24 13.28 -13.61
CA PRO A 15 6.35 12.19 -12.64
C PRO A 15 5.73 12.56 -11.28
N LEU A 16 4.88 11.68 -10.75
CA LEU A 16 4.24 11.86 -9.46
C LEU A 16 4.80 10.90 -8.42
N THR A 17 5.53 11.42 -7.44
CA THR A 17 6.00 10.63 -6.29
C THR A 17 4.95 10.62 -5.20
N VAL A 18 4.51 9.42 -4.81
CA VAL A 18 3.55 9.21 -3.71
C VAL A 18 4.21 8.48 -2.56
N THR A 19 3.87 8.89 -1.35
CA THR A 19 4.24 8.23 -0.10
C THR A 19 3.01 7.56 0.49
N CYS A 20 3.10 6.27 0.79
CA CYS A 20 2.00 5.47 1.31
C CYS A 20 2.33 4.87 2.68
N VAL A 21 1.36 4.90 3.58
CA VAL A 21 1.45 4.38 4.96
C VAL A 21 0.15 3.65 5.35
N PRO A 22 0.21 2.50 6.05
CA PRO A 22 -0.93 1.93 6.72
C PRO A 22 -1.33 2.83 7.87
N THR A 23 -2.60 3.22 7.93
CA THR A 23 -3.16 4.06 9.00
C THR A 23 -3.90 3.26 10.06
N ALA A 24 -4.30 2.04 9.72
CA ALA A 24 -4.79 1.07 10.67
C ALA A 24 -4.44 -0.34 10.18
N ALA A 25 -4.06 -1.19 11.12
CA ALA A 25 -4.15 -2.61 10.95
C ALA A 25 -4.79 -3.15 12.23
N ALA A 26 -6.01 -3.67 12.13
CA ALA A 26 -6.72 -4.25 13.27
C ALA A 26 -6.31 -5.72 13.37
N PHE A 27 -5.61 -6.06 14.45
CA PHE A 27 -5.07 -7.38 14.76
C PHE A 27 -6.00 -8.15 15.69
N ASP A 28 -5.79 -9.47 15.74
CA ASP A 28 -6.09 -10.22 16.96
C ASP A 28 -5.30 -9.57 18.12
N PRO A 29 -5.90 -9.31 19.30
CA PRO A 29 -5.20 -8.74 20.45
C PRO A 29 -3.88 -9.43 20.84
N ASN A 30 -3.70 -10.70 20.43
CA ASN A 30 -2.50 -11.49 20.68
C ASN A 30 -1.55 -11.63 19.48
N GLY A 31 -1.85 -11.03 18.32
CA GLY A 31 -1.07 -11.16 17.08
C GLY A 31 -0.15 -9.97 16.79
N THR A 32 0.91 -10.22 16.02
CA THR A 32 1.85 -9.18 15.53
C THR A 32 1.92 -9.17 14.02
N ILE A 33 2.19 -8.02 13.40
CA ILE A 33 2.37 -7.97 11.93
C ILE A 33 3.71 -8.61 11.55
N ALA A 34 3.65 -9.65 10.75
CA ALA A 34 4.84 -10.29 10.19
C ALA A 34 5.37 -9.55 8.95
N THR A 35 4.49 -9.19 7.99
CA THR A 35 4.91 -8.59 6.71
C THR A 35 3.90 -7.60 6.11
N TYR A 36 4.43 -6.66 5.31
CA TYR A 36 3.66 -5.78 4.43
C TYR A 36 4.03 -6.04 2.97
N SER A 37 3.04 -6.25 2.12
CA SER A 37 3.23 -6.43 0.68
C SER A 37 2.56 -5.30 -0.08
N TRP A 38 3.37 -4.57 -0.87
CA TRP A 38 2.96 -3.38 -1.59
C TRP A 38 2.90 -3.63 -3.09
N LYS A 39 1.83 -3.19 -3.75
CA LYS A 39 1.67 -3.25 -5.21
C LYS A 39 1.30 -1.87 -5.72
N PHE A 40 2.14 -1.30 -6.59
CA PHE A 40 1.91 0.02 -7.18
C PHE A 40 1.55 -0.09 -8.67
N GLY A 41 0.49 0.62 -9.08
CA GLY A 41 0.18 0.86 -10.49
C GLY A 41 -0.29 -0.34 -11.30
N GLY A 42 -0.86 -1.36 -10.67
CA GLY A 42 -1.46 -2.52 -11.36
C GLY A 42 -0.48 -3.48 -12.07
N LYS A 43 0.81 -3.13 -12.19
CA LYS A 43 1.85 -4.00 -12.77
C LYS A 43 1.99 -5.31 -11.98
N ALA A 44 2.42 -6.38 -12.66
CA ALA A 44 2.77 -7.63 -12.00
C ALA A 44 3.99 -7.41 -11.07
N GLY A 45 3.93 -7.98 -9.86
CA GLY A 45 4.95 -7.83 -8.83
C GLY A 45 4.45 -7.06 -7.62
N ALA A 46 4.52 -7.68 -6.44
CA ALA A 46 4.36 -7.01 -5.16
C ALA A 46 5.71 -7.03 -4.44
N THR A 47 6.07 -5.92 -3.81
CA THR A 47 7.29 -5.82 -3.01
C THR A 47 6.90 -6.11 -1.57
N THR A 48 7.32 -7.27 -1.08
CA THR A 48 7.13 -7.67 0.32
C THR A 48 8.29 -7.15 1.15
N VAL A 49 7.99 -6.31 2.13
CA VAL A 49 8.96 -5.66 3.02
C VAL A 49 8.46 -5.65 4.46
N LYS A 50 9.37 -5.46 5.40
CA LYS A 50 9.03 -5.18 6.80
C LYS A 50 8.78 -3.69 7.07
N ARG A 51 8.97 -2.81 6.07
CA ARG A 51 8.78 -1.37 6.23
C ARG A 51 7.30 -1.01 6.13
N VAL A 52 6.86 -0.23 7.12
CA VAL A 52 5.51 0.34 7.24
C VAL A 52 5.26 1.40 6.18
N GLN A 53 6.26 2.20 5.81
CA GLN A 53 6.12 3.25 4.81
C GLN A 53 6.82 2.87 3.50
N GLN A 54 6.21 3.18 2.37
CA GLN A 54 6.81 3.02 1.04
C GLN A 54 6.54 4.23 0.15
N THR A 55 7.50 4.54 -0.73
CA THR A 55 7.39 5.62 -1.72
C THR A 55 7.48 5.05 -3.13
N HIS A 56 6.70 5.58 -4.07
CA HIS A 56 6.75 5.17 -5.47
C HIS A 56 6.53 6.36 -6.41
N THR A 57 7.24 6.39 -7.53
CA THR A 57 7.11 7.43 -8.55
C THR A 57 6.38 6.87 -9.77
N PHE A 58 5.19 7.40 -10.05
CA PHE A 58 4.46 7.11 -11.27
C PHE A 58 4.93 8.02 -12.40
N THR A 59 5.48 7.44 -13.47
CA THR A 59 6.03 8.18 -14.61
C THR A 59 5.06 8.36 -15.77
N SER A 60 3.88 7.74 -15.71
CA SER A 60 2.84 7.85 -16.74
C SER A 60 1.51 8.28 -16.17
N ALA A 61 0.77 9.08 -16.93
CA ALA A 61 -0.59 9.48 -16.62
C ALA A 61 -1.54 8.26 -16.52
N GLY A 62 -2.72 8.50 -15.95
CA GLY A 62 -3.79 7.53 -15.74
C GLY A 62 -4.06 7.24 -14.27
N SER A 63 -5.14 6.49 -14.03
CA SER A 63 -5.47 6.00 -12.69
C SER A 63 -4.51 4.89 -12.28
N LYS A 64 -3.85 5.07 -11.13
CA LYS A 64 -2.90 4.11 -10.55
C LYS A 64 -3.47 3.60 -9.24
N VAL A 65 -3.58 2.29 -9.08
CA VAL A 65 -4.00 1.69 -7.82
C VAL A 65 -2.77 1.29 -7.01
N VAL A 66 -2.72 1.72 -5.75
CA VAL A 66 -1.78 1.22 -4.74
C VAL A 66 -2.54 0.24 -3.87
N LYS A 67 -2.02 -0.98 -3.71
CA LYS A 67 -2.57 -2.02 -2.83
C LYS A 67 -1.55 -2.40 -1.77
N LEU A 68 -2.01 -2.46 -0.53
CA LEU A 68 -1.29 -2.99 0.61
C LEU A 68 -1.92 -4.31 1.03
N THR A 69 -1.10 -5.33 1.30
CA THR A 69 -1.51 -6.58 1.94
C THR A 69 -0.69 -6.73 3.21
N VAL A 70 -1.35 -6.77 4.37
CA VAL A 70 -0.72 -7.00 5.67
C VAL A 70 -0.92 -8.46 6.02
N THR A 71 0.14 -9.14 6.46
CA THR A 71 0.07 -10.53 6.96
C THR A 71 0.55 -10.55 8.41
N ASP A 72 -0.25 -11.14 9.31
CA ASP A 72 0.17 -11.36 10.70
C ASP A 72 1.00 -12.64 10.87
N ASP A 73 1.45 -12.89 12.10
CA ASP A 73 2.25 -14.04 12.50
C ASP A 73 1.46 -15.37 12.49
N ALA A 74 0.13 -15.31 12.56
CA ALA A 74 -0.76 -16.46 12.35
C ALA A 74 -1.03 -16.74 10.85
N GLY A 75 -0.52 -15.91 9.95
CA GLY A 75 -0.69 -16.04 8.50
C GLY A 75 -1.99 -15.44 7.96
N VAL A 76 -2.79 -14.78 8.79
CA VAL A 76 -4.01 -14.06 8.39
C VAL A 76 -3.64 -12.82 7.60
N ARG A 77 -4.40 -12.54 6.55
CA ARG A 77 -4.13 -11.44 5.61
C ARG A 77 -5.28 -10.44 5.57
N ALA A 78 -4.95 -9.16 5.51
CA ALA A 78 -5.88 -8.08 5.21
C ALA A 78 -5.34 -7.20 4.08
N THR A 79 -6.24 -6.66 3.26
CA THR A 79 -5.87 -5.83 2.11
C THR A 79 -6.54 -4.47 2.16
N ALA A 80 -5.79 -3.44 1.77
CA ALA A 80 -6.29 -2.08 1.59
C ALA A 80 -5.80 -1.53 0.23
N GLN A 81 -6.53 -0.60 -0.36
CA GLN A 81 -6.14 0.01 -1.62
C GLN A 81 -6.55 1.48 -1.72
N VAL A 82 -5.74 2.26 -2.45
CA VAL A 82 -5.97 3.68 -2.73
C VAL A 82 -5.73 3.94 -4.21
N SER A 83 -6.61 4.73 -4.83
CA SER A 83 -6.45 5.19 -6.20
C SER A 83 -5.72 6.54 -6.24
N VAL A 84 -4.70 6.64 -7.08
CA VAL A 84 -3.91 7.84 -7.35
C VAL A 84 -4.16 8.26 -8.79
N THR A 85 -4.55 9.51 -9.01
CA THR A 85 -4.80 10.05 -10.35
C THR A 85 -3.59 10.80 -10.85
N VAL A 86 -2.86 10.22 -11.81
CA VAL A 86 -1.73 10.89 -12.46
C VAL A 86 -2.23 11.53 -13.76
N ARG A 87 -1.90 12.80 -13.97
CA ARG A 87 -2.22 13.55 -15.19
C ARG A 87 -0.98 13.82 -16.01
#